data_AF-A0A2V6I135-F1
#
_entry.id   AF-A0A2V6I135-F1
#
_cell.length_a   1.000
_cell.length_b   1.000
_cell.length_c   1.000
_cell.angle_alpha   90.00
_cell.angle_beta   90.00
_cell.angle_gamma   90.00
#
_symmetry.space_group_name_H-M   'P 1'
#
loop_
_entity.id
_entity.type
_entity.pdbx_description
1 polymer ?
#
loop_
_entity_poly.entity_id
_entity_poly.type
_entity_poly.pdbx_seq_one_letter_code
_entity_poly.pdbx_strand_id
1 'polypeptide(L)'
;REKFAAEIATARNAAETEQKKLEQLLAHSQAAEKNLRQQQQLLEAAENELAALECTLAERRSTLEILRQLNAEGEGLAQGSRAVLKGLDDPERFREAIIGSLVAQIDVDPRFIPAIEAALGRNLHAVILKDARSAEEILGRLTKNKLGQAALFVPKLGASAHESVRKSLPKGALAWAIDKIVAPRAVEPVIRQLLSGVLIFAKLDQALACKKDEPTLAMTTLDGEFVSVEGIVFGGSSTVKSDSLLERKVRVAALEREEAESANQREIFIQKRDQAKANVETASRQLDEARAEYQSTHLSHSTSANKISLLQAEEKEAERKVDSLQSEKETLEQQIQAAGERVAELESELNGARVELAEQEAAQSAAETDEKGARTEEEKTLEALNDLRLAIATARQRHESLEAQRQPMAARETELVDLIAARRADITSYES
;
A
#
# COMPACT_ATOMS: atom_id res chain seq x y z
N ARG A 1 -5.63 10.72 41.88
CA ARG A 1 -4.32 10.21 41.42
C ARG A 1 -4.40 8.75 40.98
N GLU A 2 -4.68 7.80 41.86
CA GLU A 2 -4.68 6.36 41.49
C GLU A 2 -5.63 5.97 40.34
N LYS A 3 -6.84 6.54 40.27
CA LYS A 3 -7.77 6.31 39.14
C LYS A 3 -7.22 6.81 37.79
N PHE A 4 -6.72 8.04 37.73
CA PHE A 4 -6.12 8.61 36.50
C PHE A 4 -4.86 7.85 36.08
N ALA A 5 -4.01 7.49 37.03
CA ALA A 5 -2.81 6.69 36.76
C ALA A 5 -3.15 5.31 36.19
N ALA A 6 -4.19 4.65 36.73
CA ALA A 6 -4.68 3.37 36.21
C ALA A 6 -5.29 3.51 34.81
N GLU A 7 -6.11 4.54 34.56
CA GLU A 7 -6.69 4.80 33.25
C GLU A 7 -5.63 5.11 32.19
N ILE A 8 -4.63 5.93 32.51
CA ILE A 8 -3.50 6.22 31.61
C ILE A 8 -2.66 4.96 31.36
N ALA A 9 -2.40 4.14 32.38
CA ALA A 9 -1.64 2.90 32.21
C ALA A 9 -2.37 1.89 31.32
N THR A 10 -3.68 1.70 31.50
CA THR A 10 -4.49 0.83 30.63
C THR A 10 -4.54 1.34 29.19
N ALA A 11 -4.70 2.65 28.99
CA ALA A 11 -4.69 3.26 27.67
C ALA A 11 -3.31 3.14 26.99
N ARG A 12 -2.20 3.30 27.72
CA ARG A 12 -0.84 3.09 27.19
C ARG A 12 -0.60 1.64 26.77
N ASN A 13 -0.98 0.67 27.59
CA ASN A 13 -0.86 -0.74 27.24
C ASN A 13 -1.67 -1.08 25.98
N ALA A 14 -2.89 -0.54 25.87
CA ALA A 14 -3.71 -0.71 24.66
C ALA A 14 -3.02 -0.09 23.43
N ALA A 15 -2.52 1.14 23.54
CA ALA A 15 -1.80 1.81 22.45
C ALA A 15 -0.53 1.04 22.02
N GLU A 16 0.25 0.48 22.95
CA GLU A 16 1.41 -0.35 22.62
C GLU A 16 1.02 -1.62 21.86
N THR A 17 -0.10 -2.26 22.24
CA THR A 17 -0.60 -3.42 21.50
C THR A 17 -1.10 -3.06 20.11
N GLU A 18 -1.77 -1.91 19.96
CA GLU A 18 -2.18 -1.37 18.66
C GLU A 18 -0.96 -1.00 17.81
N GLN A 19 0.10 -0.45 18.40
CA GLN A 19 1.35 -0.12 17.70
C GLN A 19 2.05 -1.36 17.16
N LYS A 20 2.17 -2.43 17.95
CA LYS A 20 2.72 -3.71 17.48
C LYS A 20 1.88 -4.30 16.34
N LYS A 21 0.56 -4.19 16.43
CA LYS A 21 -0.36 -4.62 15.35
C LYS A 21 -0.17 -3.78 14.09
N LEU A 22 0.02 -2.47 14.23
CA LEU A 22 0.32 -1.54 13.13
C LEU A 22 1.60 -1.92 12.39
N GLU A 23 2.67 -2.23 13.13
CA GLU A 23 3.95 -2.67 12.54
C GLU A 23 3.78 -3.99 11.76
N GLN A 24 3.01 -4.94 12.29
CA GLN A 24 2.69 -6.19 11.61
C GLN A 24 1.87 -5.96 10.34
N LEU A 25 0.84 -5.11 10.40
CA LEU A 25 0.00 -4.77 9.24
C LEU A 25 0.76 -3.99 8.18
N LEU A 26 1.69 -3.12 8.57
CA LEU A 26 2.58 -2.42 7.64
C LEU A 26 3.48 -3.43 6.91
N ALA A 27 4.10 -4.34 7.64
CA ALA A 27 4.92 -5.41 7.05
C ALA A 27 4.10 -6.31 6.11
N HIS A 28 2.85 -6.62 6.49
CA HIS A 28 1.93 -7.40 5.66
C HIS A 28 1.57 -6.65 4.36
N SER A 29 1.25 -5.36 4.44
CA SER A 29 0.96 -4.50 3.28
C SER A 29 2.17 -4.40 2.33
N GLN A 30 3.37 -4.23 2.87
CA GLN A 30 4.61 -4.21 2.06
C GLN A 30 4.88 -5.57 1.39
N ALA A 31 4.62 -6.68 2.09
CA ALA A 31 4.74 -8.02 1.51
C ALA A 31 3.70 -8.26 0.40
N ALA A 32 2.46 -7.81 0.58
CA ALA A 32 1.41 -7.87 -0.42
C ALA A 32 1.75 -7.02 -1.66
N GLU A 33 2.33 -5.83 -1.48
CA GLU A 33 2.78 -4.97 -2.57
C GLU A 33 3.92 -5.61 -3.37
N LYS A 34 4.89 -6.23 -2.68
CA LYS A 34 5.96 -6.99 -3.34
C LYS A 34 5.41 -8.19 -4.11
N ASN A 35 4.43 -8.91 -3.55
CA ASN A 35 3.78 -10.02 -4.23
C ASN A 35 3.04 -9.55 -5.48
N LEU A 36 2.25 -8.47 -5.40
CA LEU A 36 1.57 -7.89 -6.55
C LEU A 36 2.55 -7.54 -7.67
N ARG A 37 3.67 -6.87 -7.34
CA ARG A 37 4.71 -6.54 -8.31
C ARG A 37 5.32 -7.78 -8.97
N GLN A 38 5.54 -8.84 -8.20
CA GLN A 38 6.04 -10.11 -8.74
C GLN A 38 5.01 -10.76 -9.68
N GLN A 39 3.72 -10.79 -9.33
CA GLN A 39 2.68 -11.33 -10.21
C GLN A 39 2.54 -10.52 -11.50
N GLN A 40 2.67 -9.18 -11.43
CA GLN A 40 2.66 -8.31 -12.62
C GLN A 40 3.82 -8.63 -13.57
N GLN A 41 5.03 -8.86 -13.04
CA GLN A 41 6.19 -9.28 -13.85
C GLN A 41 5.97 -10.66 -14.51
N LEU A 42 5.37 -11.60 -13.79
CA LEU A 42 5.04 -12.91 -14.35
C LEU A 42 3.97 -12.81 -15.44
N LEU A 43 2.99 -11.93 -15.28
CA LEU A 43 1.98 -11.65 -16.30
C LEU A 43 2.63 -11.05 -17.55
N GLU A 44 3.46 -10.02 -17.39
CA GLU A 44 4.18 -9.39 -18.51
C GLU A 44 5.06 -10.40 -19.27
N ALA A 45 5.77 -11.27 -18.54
CA ALA A 45 6.56 -12.34 -19.15
C ALA A 45 5.67 -13.32 -19.95
N ALA A 46 4.53 -13.74 -19.40
CA ALA A 46 3.58 -14.63 -20.09
C ALA A 46 2.96 -13.97 -21.33
N GLU A 47 2.64 -12.67 -21.28
CA GLU A 47 2.12 -11.92 -22.42
C GLU A 47 3.18 -11.77 -23.53
N ASN A 48 4.44 -11.51 -23.17
CA ASN A 48 5.55 -11.45 -24.12
C ASN A 48 5.82 -12.80 -24.80
N GLU A 49 5.81 -13.90 -24.04
CA GLU A 49 5.94 -15.25 -24.58
C GLU A 49 4.79 -15.58 -25.56
N LEU A 50 3.55 -15.23 -25.21
CA LEU A 50 2.40 -15.42 -26.07
C LEU A 50 2.50 -14.59 -27.36
N ALA A 51 2.89 -13.32 -27.26
CA ALA A 51 3.05 -12.44 -28.41
C ALA A 51 4.13 -12.94 -29.39
N ALA A 52 5.27 -13.41 -28.86
CA ALA A 52 6.33 -13.99 -29.68
C ALA A 52 5.84 -15.25 -30.43
N LEU A 53 5.07 -16.11 -29.76
CA LEU A 53 4.48 -17.29 -30.39
C LEU A 53 3.44 -16.91 -31.47
N GLU A 54 2.60 -15.90 -31.21
CA GLU A 54 1.60 -15.42 -32.17
C GLU A 54 2.24 -14.81 -33.42
N CYS A 55 3.32 -14.03 -33.28
CA CYS A 55 4.11 -13.56 -34.41
C CYS A 55 4.66 -14.72 -35.26
N THR A 56 5.25 -15.73 -34.60
CA THR A 56 5.80 -16.90 -35.30
C THR A 56 4.70 -17.69 -36.02
N LEU A 57 3.54 -17.86 -35.38
CA LEU A 57 2.37 -18.49 -35.99
C LEU A 57 1.87 -17.73 -37.22
N ALA A 58 1.80 -16.40 -37.13
CA ALA A 58 1.36 -15.57 -38.25
C ALA A 58 2.31 -15.69 -39.45
N GLU A 59 3.63 -15.66 -39.22
CA GLU A 59 4.64 -15.85 -40.28
C GLU A 59 4.53 -17.23 -40.94
N ARG A 60 4.39 -18.29 -40.14
CA ARG A 60 4.18 -19.66 -40.65
C ARG A 60 2.91 -19.77 -41.48
N ARG A 61 1.80 -19.20 -41.00
CA ARG A 61 0.51 -19.21 -41.72
C ARG A 61 0.58 -18.45 -43.03
N SER A 62 1.20 -17.28 -43.05
CA SER A 62 1.41 -16.51 -44.28
C SER A 62 2.25 -17.29 -45.30
N THR A 63 3.34 -17.90 -44.84
CA THR A 63 4.20 -18.75 -45.69
C THR A 63 3.42 -19.94 -46.24
N LEU A 64 2.65 -20.63 -45.39
CA LEU A 64 1.81 -21.76 -45.77
C LEU A 64 0.77 -21.37 -46.83
N GLU A 65 0.10 -20.23 -46.64
CA GLU A 65 -0.90 -19.70 -47.57
C GLU A 65 -0.29 -19.42 -48.95
N ILE A 66 0.87 -18.77 -48.99
CA ILE A 66 1.63 -18.53 -50.22
C ILE A 66 1.93 -19.86 -50.92
N LEU A 67 2.53 -20.83 -50.21
CA LEU A 67 2.89 -22.12 -50.82
C LEU A 67 1.66 -22.91 -51.30
N ARG A 68 0.54 -22.85 -50.57
CA ARG A 68 -0.74 -23.45 -50.98
C ARG A 68 -1.29 -22.77 -52.24
N GLN A 69 -1.20 -21.44 -52.33
CA GLN A 69 -1.60 -20.70 -53.51
C GLN A 69 -0.75 -21.09 -54.73
N LEU A 70 0.57 -21.13 -54.59
CA LEU A 70 1.47 -21.56 -55.68
C LEU A 70 1.15 -22.98 -56.15
N ASN A 71 0.85 -23.89 -55.22
CA ASN A 71 0.41 -25.26 -55.54
C ASN A 71 -0.93 -25.31 -56.26
N ALA A 72 -1.94 -24.58 -55.77
CA ALA A 72 -3.27 -24.52 -56.37
C ALA A 72 -3.24 -23.89 -57.77
N GLU A 73 -2.37 -22.91 -57.97
CA GLU A 73 -2.14 -22.30 -59.27
C GLU A 73 -1.35 -23.18 -60.23
N GLY A 74 -0.79 -24.31 -59.77
CA GLY A 74 0.04 -25.20 -60.57
C GLY A 74 1.39 -24.60 -60.95
N GLU A 75 1.95 -23.72 -60.12
CA GLU A 75 3.26 -23.12 -60.37
C GLU A 75 4.36 -24.18 -60.37
N GLY A 76 5.26 -24.14 -61.36
CA GLY A 76 6.29 -25.15 -61.61
C GLY A 76 5.84 -26.34 -62.47
N LEU A 77 4.54 -26.47 -62.76
CA LEU A 77 4.07 -27.37 -63.83
C LEU A 77 4.35 -26.78 -65.21
N ALA A 78 4.48 -27.65 -66.21
CA ALA A 78 4.51 -27.24 -67.62
C ALA A 78 3.27 -26.39 -67.96
N GLN A 79 3.43 -25.41 -68.86
CA GLN A 79 2.38 -24.43 -69.19
C GLN A 79 1.02 -25.09 -69.52
N GLY A 80 1.03 -26.15 -70.34
CA GLY A 80 -0.21 -26.86 -70.69
C GLY A 80 -0.77 -27.62 -69.50
N SER A 81 0.05 -28.35 -68.73
CA SER A 81 -0.40 -29.02 -67.50
C SER A 81 -1.01 -28.05 -66.49
N ARG A 82 -0.44 -26.84 -66.34
CA ARG A 82 -1.00 -25.76 -65.50
C ARG A 82 -2.35 -25.29 -66.03
N ALA A 83 -2.47 -25.07 -67.34
CA ALA A 83 -3.74 -24.68 -67.97
C ALA A 83 -4.82 -25.75 -67.80
N VAL A 84 -4.46 -27.04 -67.92
CA VAL A 84 -5.38 -28.15 -67.65
C VAL A 84 -5.81 -28.14 -66.19
N LEU A 85 -4.88 -28.05 -65.23
CA LEU A 85 -5.21 -28.04 -63.80
C LEU A 85 -6.17 -26.91 -63.41
N LYS A 86 -6.07 -25.74 -64.07
CA LYS A 86 -7.00 -24.60 -63.90
C LYS A 86 -8.36 -24.79 -64.58
N GLY A 87 -8.55 -25.85 -65.36
CA GLY A 87 -9.78 -26.14 -66.09
C GLY A 87 -9.90 -25.43 -67.44
N LEU A 88 -8.77 -25.07 -68.08
CA LEU A 88 -8.71 -24.48 -69.42
C LEU A 88 -9.56 -23.21 -69.57
N ASP A 89 -10.41 -23.15 -70.60
CA ASP A 89 -11.34 -22.07 -70.94
C ASP A 89 -12.73 -22.20 -70.29
N ASP A 90 -13.04 -23.37 -69.71
CA ASP A 90 -14.32 -23.65 -69.04
C ASP A 90 -14.09 -24.46 -67.74
N PRO A 91 -13.71 -23.76 -66.64
CA PRO A 91 -13.30 -24.43 -65.41
C PRO A 91 -14.36 -25.32 -64.79
N GLU A 92 -15.63 -24.94 -64.85
CA GLU A 92 -16.73 -25.72 -64.25
C GLU A 92 -16.88 -27.08 -64.94
N ARG A 93 -16.78 -27.11 -66.27
CA ARG A 93 -16.88 -28.35 -67.04
C ARG A 93 -15.66 -29.25 -66.87
N PHE A 94 -14.45 -28.70 -66.93
CA PHE A 94 -13.23 -29.52 -66.95
C PHE A 94 -12.77 -29.93 -65.55
N ARG A 95 -13.09 -29.17 -64.48
CA ARG A 95 -12.75 -29.58 -63.10
C ARG A 95 -13.35 -30.93 -62.74
N GLU A 96 -14.56 -31.24 -63.21
CA GLU A 96 -15.17 -32.55 -62.93
C GLU A 96 -14.40 -33.70 -63.58
N ALA A 97 -13.71 -33.48 -64.70
CA ALA A 97 -12.92 -34.50 -65.39
C ALA A 97 -11.51 -34.69 -64.79
N ILE A 98 -11.01 -33.71 -64.05
CA ILE A 98 -9.66 -33.67 -63.51
C ILE A 98 -9.66 -34.19 -62.07
N ILE A 99 -8.81 -35.17 -61.78
CA ILE A 99 -8.59 -35.68 -60.43
C ILE A 99 -7.55 -34.82 -59.70
N GLY A 100 -6.53 -34.33 -60.41
CA GLY A 100 -5.48 -33.46 -59.86
C GLY A 100 -4.12 -33.71 -60.52
N SER A 101 -3.05 -33.09 -60.01
CA SER A 101 -1.68 -33.36 -60.48
C SER A 101 -1.14 -34.68 -59.91
N LEU A 102 -0.24 -35.34 -60.65
CA LEU A 102 0.42 -36.55 -60.18
C LEU A 102 1.24 -36.30 -58.91
N VAL A 103 1.96 -35.17 -58.86
CA VAL A 103 2.75 -34.72 -57.71
C VAL A 103 1.91 -34.64 -56.44
N ALA A 104 0.68 -34.13 -56.52
CA ALA A 104 -0.20 -34.01 -55.36
C ALA A 104 -0.60 -35.39 -54.79
N GLN A 105 -0.62 -36.44 -55.62
CA GLN A 105 -1.05 -37.78 -55.22
C GLN A 105 0.08 -38.69 -54.71
N ILE A 106 1.34 -38.28 -54.84
CA ILE A 106 2.49 -39.11 -54.42
C ILE A 106 3.22 -38.50 -53.24
N ASP A 107 3.67 -39.33 -52.32
CA ASP A 107 4.52 -38.94 -51.20
C ASP A 107 5.87 -39.64 -51.33
N VAL A 108 6.94 -38.87 -51.17
CA VAL A 108 8.32 -39.34 -51.36
C VAL A 108 9.10 -39.00 -50.10
N ASP A 109 9.98 -39.91 -49.68
CA ASP A 109 10.94 -39.63 -48.62
C ASP A 109 11.82 -38.43 -49.02
N PRO A 110 11.91 -37.36 -48.19
CA PRO A 110 12.61 -36.13 -48.54
C PRO A 110 14.04 -36.34 -49.04
N ARG A 111 14.73 -37.37 -48.55
CA ARG A 111 16.10 -37.69 -48.97
C ARG A 111 16.20 -38.12 -50.44
N PHE A 112 15.12 -38.64 -51.01
CA PHE A 112 15.10 -39.23 -52.35
C PHE A 112 14.36 -38.36 -53.37
N ILE A 113 13.89 -37.16 -52.99
CA ILE A 113 13.13 -36.30 -53.90
C ILE A 113 13.87 -36.04 -55.22
N PRO A 114 15.15 -35.59 -55.23
CA PRO A 114 15.84 -35.31 -56.49
C PRO A 114 15.94 -36.55 -57.38
N ALA A 115 16.20 -37.71 -56.77
CA ALA A 115 16.30 -38.99 -57.46
C ALA A 115 14.98 -39.40 -58.13
N ILE A 116 13.86 -39.20 -57.44
CA ILE A 116 12.51 -39.53 -57.94
C ILE A 116 12.05 -38.53 -58.99
N GLU A 117 12.33 -37.24 -58.81
CA GLU A 117 12.03 -36.22 -59.83
C GLU A 117 12.78 -36.48 -61.13
N ALA A 118 14.06 -36.81 -61.04
CA ALA A 118 14.87 -37.17 -62.20
C ALA A 118 14.35 -38.43 -62.91
N ALA A 119 13.91 -39.43 -62.14
CA ALA A 119 13.34 -40.66 -62.68
C ALA A 119 11.97 -40.48 -63.34
N LEU A 120 11.09 -39.65 -62.76
CA LEU A 120 9.78 -39.34 -63.35
C LEU A 120 9.90 -38.39 -64.55
N GLY A 121 10.89 -37.50 -64.53
CA GLY A 121 11.17 -36.55 -65.61
C GLY A 121 9.91 -35.78 -66.02
N ARG A 122 9.60 -35.78 -67.32
CA ARG A 122 8.42 -35.07 -67.86
C ARG A 122 7.09 -35.60 -67.31
N ASN A 123 7.05 -36.85 -66.85
CA ASN A 123 5.83 -37.45 -66.29
C ASN A 123 5.46 -36.83 -64.94
N LEU A 124 6.40 -36.16 -64.26
CA LEU A 124 6.13 -35.39 -63.05
C LEU A 124 5.06 -34.31 -63.28
N HIS A 125 5.01 -33.74 -64.49
CA HIS A 125 4.02 -32.71 -64.85
C HIS A 125 2.65 -33.29 -65.23
N ALA A 126 2.41 -34.60 -65.05
CA ALA A 126 1.16 -35.22 -65.46
C ALA A 126 -0.04 -34.76 -64.63
N VAL A 127 -1.16 -34.51 -65.32
CA VAL A 127 -2.48 -34.27 -64.72
C VAL A 127 -3.34 -35.53 -64.88
N ILE A 128 -3.91 -35.99 -63.78
CA ILE A 128 -4.71 -37.20 -63.71
C ILE A 128 -6.15 -36.88 -64.11
N LEU A 129 -6.69 -37.66 -65.03
CA LEU A 129 -8.07 -37.53 -65.52
C LEU A 129 -8.92 -38.73 -65.11
N LYS A 130 -10.24 -38.54 -65.05
CA LYS A 130 -11.20 -39.62 -64.77
C LYS A 130 -11.39 -40.57 -65.95
N ASP A 131 -11.39 -40.05 -67.18
CA ASP A 131 -11.67 -40.83 -68.39
C ASP A 131 -10.89 -40.36 -69.62
N ALA A 132 -10.85 -41.23 -70.63
CA ALA A 132 -10.11 -41.02 -71.87
C ALA A 132 -10.78 -40.01 -72.82
N ARG A 133 -12.11 -39.82 -72.74
CA ARG A 133 -12.82 -38.88 -73.62
C ARG A 133 -12.45 -37.44 -73.27
N SER A 134 -12.30 -37.15 -71.98
CA SER A 134 -11.80 -35.86 -71.51
C SER A 134 -10.41 -35.55 -72.04
N ALA A 135 -9.54 -36.56 -72.21
CA ALA A 135 -8.17 -36.34 -72.69
C ALA A 135 -8.14 -35.80 -74.13
N GLU A 136 -8.96 -36.36 -75.02
CA GLU A 136 -9.06 -35.90 -76.42
C GLU A 136 -9.57 -34.45 -76.48
N GLU A 137 -10.63 -34.14 -75.71
CA GLU A 137 -11.18 -32.79 -75.68
C GLU A 137 -10.19 -31.77 -75.11
N ILE A 138 -9.51 -32.12 -74.01
CA ILE A 138 -8.49 -31.28 -73.37
C ILE A 138 -7.33 -30.99 -74.33
N LEU A 139 -6.79 -32.01 -75.01
CA LEU A 139 -5.70 -31.83 -75.98
C LEU A 139 -6.14 -30.98 -77.18
N GLY A 140 -7.37 -31.17 -77.67
CA GLY A 140 -7.96 -30.34 -78.71
C GLY A 140 -8.04 -28.88 -78.30
N ARG A 141 -8.45 -28.59 -77.05
CA ARG A 141 -8.49 -27.24 -76.50
C ARG A 141 -7.11 -26.62 -76.33
N LEU A 142 -6.15 -27.35 -75.76
CA LEU A 142 -4.76 -26.89 -75.62
C LEU A 142 -4.15 -26.51 -76.98
N THR A 143 -4.40 -27.32 -78.01
CA THR A 143 -3.88 -27.08 -79.37
C THR A 143 -4.55 -25.88 -80.01
N LYS A 144 -5.89 -25.82 -79.99
CA LYS A 144 -6.67 -24.72 -80.56
C LYS A 144 -6.30 -23.37 -79.96
N ASN A 145 -6.14 -23.33 -78.64
CA ASN A 145 -5.90 -22.10 -77.88
C ASN A 145 -4.40 -21.85 -77.62
N LYS A 146 -3.50 -22.70 -78.14
CA LYS A 146 -2.04 -22.62 -77.98
C LYS A 146 -1.60 -22.48 -76.52
N LEU A 147 -2.22 -23.25 -75.62
CA LEU A 147 -2.02 -23.17 -74.17
C LEU A 147 -0.81 -23.98 -73.66
N GLY A 148 0.06 -24.44 -74.56
CA GLY A 148 1.26 -25.21 -74.24
C GLY A 148 1.05 -26.72 -74.20
N GLN A 149 2.10 -27.45 -73.82
CA GLN A 149 2.10 -28.92 -73.75
C GLN A 149 1.71 -29.42 -72.35
N ALA A 150 0.91 -30.48 -72.31
CA ALA A 150 0.47 -31.12 -71.09
C ALA A 150 0.76 -32.63 -71.14
N ALA A 151 1.17 -33.19 -70.01
CA ALA A 151 1.14 -34.62 -69.79
C ALA A 151 -0.20 -34.98 -69.12
N LEU A 152 -0.91 -35.96 -69.66
CA LEU A 152 -2.20 -36.42 -69.14
C LEU A 152 -2.11 -37.90 -68.76
N PHE A 153 -2.55 -38.24 -67.56
CA PHE A 153 -2.64 -39.62 -67.12
C PHE A 153 -4.11 -40.06 -67.03
N VAL A 154 -4.45 -41.13 -67.73
CA VAL A 154 -5.79 -41.75 -67.68
C VAL A 154 -5.64 -43.16 -67.11
N PRO A 155 -6.10 -43.42 -65.87
CA PRO A 155 -5.88 -44.70 -65.19
C PRO A 155 -6.33 -45.93 -66.00
N LYS A 156 -7.42 -45.80 -66.75
CA LYS A 156 -8.01 -46.91 -67.54
C LYS A 156 -7.23 -47.27 -68.83
N LEU A 157 -6.29 -46.43 -69.26
CA LEU A 157 -5.46 -46.69 -70.46
C LEU A 157 -4.14 -47.40 -70.13
N GLY A 158 -3.74 -47.43 -68.86
CA GLY A 158 -2.56 -48.14 -68.41
C GLY A 158 -2.79 -49.65 -68.35
N ALA A 159 -1.76 -50.43 -68.70
CA ALA A 159 -1.77 -51.87 -68.45
C ALA A 159 -1.60 -52.15 -66.94
N SER A 160 -2.13 -53.28 -66.46
CA SER A 160 -1.78 -53.79 -65.15
C SER A 160 -0.28 -54.08 -65.15
N ALA A 161 0.47 -53.49 -64.23
CA ALA A 161 1.91 -53.70 -64.12
C ALA A 161 2.17 -55.21 -64.00
N HIS A 162 2.91 -55.78 -64.96
CA HIS A 162 3.45 -57.12 -64.78
C HIS A 162 4.34 -57.11 -63.54
N GLU A 163 4.10 -58.06 -62.63
CA GLU A 163 4.92 -58.25 -61.45
C GLU A 163 6.32 -58.68 -61.92
N SER A 164 7.23 -57.71 -62.02
CA SER A 164 8.62 -58.01 -62.30
C SER A 164 9.17 -58.80 -61.11
N VAL A 165 9.77 -59.96 -61.39
CA VAL A 165 10.44 -60.77 -60.37
C VAL A 165 11.46 -59.87 -59.67
N ARG A 166 11.23 -59.60 -58.38
CA ARG A 166 12.11 -58.74 -57.58
C ARG A 166 13.51 -59.35 -57.54
N LYS A 167 14.41 -58.80 -58.36
CA LYS A 167 15.85 -59.10 -58.28
C LYS A 167 16.40 -58.51 -56.98
N SER A 168 17.41 -59.17 -56.41
CA SER A 168 18.18 -58.61 -55.30
C SER A 168 18.79 -57.26 -55.70
N LEU A 169 18.86 -56.33 -54.77
CA LEU A 169 19.43 -55.01 -55.00
C LEU A 169 20.91 -55.14 -55.45
N PRO A 170 21.31 -54.60 -56.61
CA PRO A 170 22.69 -54.68 -57.08
C PRO A 170 23.69 -53.98 -56.14
N LYS A 171 24.95 -54.42 -56.17
CA LYS A 171 26.00 -53.87 -55.31
C LYS A 171 26.19 -52.37 -55.58
N GLY A 172 26.09 -51.56 -54.52
CA GLY A 172 26.23 -50.09 -54.59
C GLY A 172 24.93 -49.33 -54.77
N ALA A 173 23.81 -49.99 -55.13
CA ALA A 173 22.50 -49.35 -55.13
C ALA A 173 21.99 -49.18 -53.69
N LEU A 174 21.36 -48.04 -53.42
CA LEU A 174 20.76 -47.69 -52.13
C LEU A 174 19.34 -48.26 -51.99
N ALA A 175 18.55 -48.20 -53.07
CA ALA A 175 17.17 -48.65 -53.09
C ALA A 175 16.62 -48.77 -54.51
N TRP A 176 15.49 -49.46 -54.67
CA TRP A 176 14.63 -49.28 -55.82
C TRP A 176 13.81 -47.99 -55.68
N ALA A 177 13.63 -47.23 -56.76
CA ALA A 177 12.87 -45.99 -56.73
C ALA A 177 11.41 -46.20 -56.30
N ILE A 178 10.80 -47.32 -56.72
CA ILE A 178 9.44 -47.68 -56.37
C ILE A 178 9.23 -47.93 -54.86
N ASP A 179 10.29 -48.25 -54.12
CA ASP A 179 10.21 -48.48 -52.67
C ASP A 179 10.29 -47.18 -51.86
N LYS A 180 10.59 -46.05 -52.52
CA LYS A 180 10.74 -44.72 -51.90
C LYS A 180 9.58 -43.77 -52.19
N ILE A 181 8.51 -44.30 -52.79
CA ILE A 181 7.30 -43.56 -53.11
C ILE A 181 6.08 -44.28 -52.54
N VAL A 182 5.17 -43.50 -51.96
CA VAL A 182 3.86 -43.94 -51.51
C VAL A 182 2.83 -43.28 -52.41
N ALA A 183 1.90 -44.07 -52.94
CA ALA A 183 0.89 -43.58 -53.87
C ALA A 183 -0.45 -44.32 -53.65
N PRO A 184 -1.60 -43.66 -53.84
CA PRO A 184 -2.90 -44.30 -53.70
C PRO A 184 -3.14 -45.34 -54.80
N ARG A 185 -3.98 -46.33 -54.51
CA ARG A 185 -4.29 -47.47 -55.42
C ARG A 185 -4.67 -47.05 -56.85
N ALA A 186 -5.28 -45.88 -57.01
CA ALA A 186 -5.69 -45.37 -58.32
C ALA A 186 -4.51 -44.99 -59.24
N VAL A 187 -3.36 -44.60 -58.68
CA VAL A 187 -2.17 -44.20 -59.45
C VAL A 187 -0.96 -45.12 -59.22
N GLU A 188 -1.04 -46.02 -58.25
CA GLU A 188 0.00 -47.01 -57.98
C GLU A 188 0.46 -47.79 -59.23
N PRO A 189 -0.43 -48.26 -60.14
CA PRO A 189 0.00 -48.99 -61.34
C PRO A 189 0.90 -48.18 -62.26
N VAL A 190 0.61 -46.89 -62.48
CA VAL A 190 1.44 -46.04 -63.34
C VAL A 190 2.77 -45.70 -62.68
N ILE A 191 2.77 -45.45 -61.37
CA ILE A 191 4.01 -45.20 -60.63
C ILE A 191 4.91 -46.43 -60.66
N ARG A 192 4.33 -47.64 -60.49
CA ARG A 192 5.06 -48.90 -60.68
C ARG A 192 5.59 -49.03 -62.09
N GLN A 193 4.81 -48.75 -63.13
CA GLN A 193 5.28 -48.83 -64.51
C GLN A 193 6.45 -47.88 -64.78
N LEU A 194 6.36 -46.63 -64.30
CA LEU A 194 7.39 -45.61 -64.49
C LEU A 194 8.70 -45.91 -63.72
N LEU A 195 8.61 -46.58 -62.57
CA LEU A 195 9.74 -46.77 -61.64
C LEU A 195 10.20 -48.23 -61.44
N SER A 196 9.54 -49.21 -62.06
CA SER A 196 9.77 -50.67 -61.85
C SER A 196 11.18 -51.18 -62.20
N GLY A 197 11.97 -50.39 -62.93
CA GLY A 197 13.34 -50.71 -63.32
C GLY A 197 14.35 -49.62 -62.95
N VAL A 198 14.04 -48.77 -61.96
CA VAL A 198 14.89 -47.63 -61.59
C VAL A 198 15.57 -47.89 -60.24
N LEU A 199 16.91 -47.86 -60.25
CA LEU A 199 17.74 -47.98 -59.05
C LEU A 199 18.30 -46.64 -58.61
N ILE A 200 18.35 -46.41 -57.30
CA ILE A 200 18.89 -45.19 -56.70
C ILE A 200 20.33 -45.43 -56.21
N PHE A 201 21.25 -44.54 -56.54
CA PHE A 201 22.65 -44.54 -56.10
C PHE A 201 23.01 -43.28 -55.32
N ALA A 202 24.07 -43.36 -54.52
CA ALA A 202 24.58 -42.18 -53.84
C ALA A 202 25.28 -41.21 -54.81
N LYS A 203 25.95 -41.73 -55.84
CA LYS A 203 26.79 -40.96 -56.77
C LYS A 203 26.71 -41.50 -58.20
N LEU A 204 26.96 -40.63 -59.17
CA LEU A 204 26.86 -40.94 -60.60
C LEU A 204 27.89 -41.98 -61.07
N ASP A 205 29.10 -41.97 -60.53
CA ASP A 205 30.16 -42.93 -60.86
C ASP A 205 29.73 -44.38 -60.58
N GLN A 206 29.08 -44.61 -59.45
CA GLN A 206 28.53 -45.93 -59.06
C GLN A 206 27.37 -46.34 -59.97
N ALA A 207 26.47 -45.40 -60.29
CA ALA A 207 25.35 -45.64 -61.21
C ALA A 207 25.84 -46.05 -62.60
N LEU A 208 26.85 -45.35 -63.14
CA LEU A 208 27.45 -45.65 -64.44
C LEU A 208 28.20 -46.99 -64.45
N ALA A 209 28.85 -47.36 -63.35
CA ALA A 209 29.50 -48.66 -63.23
C ALA A 209 28.46 -49.79 -63.26
N CYS A 210 27.41 -49.69 -62.45
CA CYS A 210 26.33 -50.69 -62.41
C CYS A 210 25.56 -50.77 -63.73
N LYS A 211 25.41 -49.65 -64.45
CA LYS A 211 24.73 -49.61 -65.75
C LYS A 211 25.37 -50.51 -66.81
N LYS A 212 26.69 -50.76 -66.72
CA LYS A 212 27.41 -51.68 -67.62
C LYS A 212 27.00 -53.14 -67.38
N ASP A 213 26.76 -53.49 -66.12
CA ASP A 213 26.42 -54.85 -65.70
C ASP A 213 24.91 -55.14 -65.83
N GLU A 214 24.07 -54.11 -65.63
CA GLU A 214 22.61 -54.19 -65.73
C GLU A 214 22.05 -53.22 -66.79
N PRO A 215 22.26 -53.48 -68.09
CA PRO A 215 21.90 -52.54 -69.18
C PRO A 215 20.40 -52.34 -69.32
N THR A 216 19.58 -53.29 -68.85
CA THR A 216 18.10 -53.22 -68.91
C THR A 216 17.49 -52.33 -67.83
N LEU A 217 18.27 -51.88 -66.84
CA LEU A 217 17.79 -51.05 -65.74
C LEU A 217 18.18 -49.58 -65.96
N ALA A 218 17.33 -48.68 -65.47
CA ALA A 218 17.63 -47.26 -65.36
C ALA A 218 18.23 -46.96 -63.98
N MET A 219 19.03 -45.91 -63.89
CA MET A 219 19.73 -45.52 -62.67
C MET A 219 19.43 -44.04 -62.38
N THR A 220 19.29 -43.69 -61.11
CA THR A 220 19.17 -42.31 -60.65
C THR A 220 20.06 -42.08 -59.42
N THR A 221 20.48 -40.85 -59.17
CA THR A 221 21.34 -40.50 -58.01
C THR A 221 20.59 -39.64 -57.01
N LEU A 222 21.12 -39.54 -55.78
CA LEU A 222 20.60 -38.60 -54.78
C LEU A 222 20.73 -37.13 -55.19
N ASP A 223 21.65 -36.82 -56.11
CA ASP A 223 21.86 -35.47 -56.63
C ASP A 223 20.96 -35.15 -57.85
N GLY A 224 20.15 -36.12 -58.30
CA GLY A 224 19.16 -35.93 -59.37
C GLY A 224 19.69 -36.16 -60.79
N GLU A 225 20.81 -36.84 -60.97
CA GLU A 225 21.20 -37.36 -62.29
C GLU A 225 20.44 -38.64 -62.61
N PHE A 226 20.08 -38.83 -63.89
CA PHE A 226 19.33 -39.97 -64.37
C PHE A 226 20.02 -40.60 -65.59
N VAL A 227 20.14 -41.93 -65.59
CA VAL A 227 20.66 -42.72 -66.71
C VAL A 227 19.54 -43.63 -67.20
N SER A 228 19.08 -43.41 -68.43
CA SER A 228 17.96 -44.17 -68.99
C SER A 228 18.33 -45.62 -69.33
N VAL A 229 17.33 -46.44 -69.68
CA VAL A 229 17.55 -47.82 -70.14
C VAL A 229 18.44 -47.84 -71.39
N GLU A 230 18.25 -46.87 -72.29
CA GLU A 230 18.99 -46.70 -73.54
C GLU A 230 20.42 -46.15 -73.33
N GLY A 231 20.80 -45.84 -72.09
CA GLY A 231 22.13 -45.32 -71.76
C GLY A 231 22.28 -43.81 -71.97
N ILE A 232 21.18 -43.06 -72.11
CA ILE A 232 21.21 -41.60 -72.17
C ILE A 232 21.37 -41.07 -70.75
N VAL A 233 22.36 -40.21 -70.55
CA VAL A 233 22.65 -39.58 -69.25
C VAL A 233 22.04 -38.18 -69.24
N PHE A 234 21.17 -37.94 -68.26
CA PHE A 234 20.54 -36.66 -67.96
C PHE A 234 21.10 -36.14 -66.64
N GLY A 235 21.55 -34.90 -66.64
CA GLY A 235 22.11 -34.26 -65.45
C GLY A 235 22.51 -32.82 -65.73
N GLY A 236 22.84 -32.10 -64.67
CA GLY A 236 23.20 -30.68 -64.69
C GLY A 236 22.19 -29.83 -63.93
N SER A 237 22.70 -28.98 -63.04
CA SER A 237 21.90 -28.02 -62.28
C SER A 237 21.67 -26.76 -63.11
N SER A 238 20.42 -26.31 -63.26
CA SER A 238 20.15 -24.93 -63.67
C SER A 238 20.49 -23.98 -62.50
N THR A 239 21.13 -22.84 -62.79
CA THR A 239 21.46 -21.80 -61.82
C THR A 239 20.24 -21.16 -61.15
N VAL A 240 19.07 -21.35 -61.75
CA VAL A 240 17.77 -21.12 -61.10
C VAL A 240 17.36 -22.46 -60.50
N LYS A 241 17.41 -22.60 -59.17
CA LYS A 241 16.68 -23.65 -58.46
C LYS A 241 15.21 -23.47 -58.81
N SER A 242 14.73 -24.14 -59.85
CA SER A 242 13.30 -24.25 -60.10
C SER A 242 12.73 -25.01 -58.91
N ASP A 243 11.88 -24.34 -58.11
CA ASP A 243 11.25 -24.92 -56.92
C ASP A 243 10.71 -26.32 -57.24
N SER A 244 11.35 -27.34 -56.65
CA SER A 244 10.91 -28.72 -56.76
C SER A 244 9.48 -28.81 -56.23
N LEU A 245 8.58 -29.35 -57.05
CA LEU A 245 7.16 -29.47 -56.71
C LEU A 245 6.97 -30.43 -55.53
N LEU A 246 7.81 -31.48 -55.45
CA LEU A 246 7.79 -32.45 -54.36
C LEU A 246 8.42 -31.88 -53.07
N GLU A 247 9.54 -31.14 -53.16
CA GLU A 247 10.10 -30.43 -52.00
C GLU A 247 9.09 -29.45 -51.41
N ARG A 248 8.40 -28.68 -52.27
CA ARG A 248 7.35 -27.76 -51.84
C ARG A 248 6.19 -28.49 -51.16
N LYS A 249 5.75 -29.64 -51.68
CA LYS A 249 4.71 -30.46 -51.05
C LYS A 249 5.13 -30.93 -49.65
N VAL A 250 6.35 -31.44 -49.51
CA VAL A 250 6.90 -31.86 -48.21
C VAL A 250 6.99 -30.66 -47.26
N ARG A 251 7.42 -29.49 -47.75
CA ARG A 251 7.51 -28.27 -46.94
C ARG A 251 6.14 -27.80 -46.45
N VAL A 252 5.12 -27.86 -47.29
CA VAL A 252 3.73 -27.55 -46.90
C VAL A 252 3.27 -28.50 -45.80
N ALA A 253 3.44 -29.82 -45.98
CA ALA A 253 3.04 -30.81 -44.97
C ALA A 253 3.81 -30.63 -43.64
N ALA A 254 5.09 -30.25 -43.69
CA ALA A 254 5.87 -29.94 -42.50
C ALA A 254 5.35 -28.68 -41.78
N LEU A 255 5.10 -27.60 -42.52
CA LEU A 255 4.55 -26.36 -41.98
C LEU A 255 3.15 -26.54 -41.40
N GLU A 256 2.30 -27.38 -41.98
CA GLU A 256 0.98 -27.73 -41.43
C GLU A 256 1.09 -28.42 -40.07
N ARG A 257 2.05 -29.35 -39.92
CA ARG A 257 2.31 -29.98 -38.61
C ARG A 257 2.85 -28.97 -37.60
N GLU A 258 3.84 -28.17 -37.99
CA GLU A 258 4.41 -27.12 -37.13
C GLU A 258 3.35 -26.09 -36.70
N GLU A 259 2.41 -25.72 -37.59
CA GLU A 259 1.31 -24.82 -37.29
C GLU A 259 0.32 -25.43 -36.30
N ALA A 260 -0.05 -26.71 -36.48
CA ALA A 260 -0.90 -27.44 -35.55
C ALA A 260 -0.24 -27.57 -34.14
N GLU A 261 1.05 -27.89 -34.09
CA GLU A 261 1.81 -27.95 -32.84
C GLU A 261 1.90 -26.59 -32.15
N SER A 262 2.18 -25.53 -32.93
CA SER A 262 2.25 -24.16 -32.41
C SER A 262 0.87 -23.66 -31.94
N ALA A 263 -0.22 -24.07 -32.60
CA ALA A 263 -1.58 -23.76 -32.18
C ALA A 263 -1.93 -24.42 -30.83
N ASN A 264 -1.49 -25.67 -30.62
CA ASN A 264 -1.63 -26.33 -29.32
C ASN A 264 -0.81 -25.64 -28.23
N GLN A 265 0.43 -25.22 -28.54
CA GLN A 265 1.25 -24.43 -27.61
C GLN A 265 0.58 -23.11 -27.27
N ARG A 266 -0.04 -22.43 -28.24
CA ARG A 266 -0.75 -21.17 -28.02
C ARG A 266 -1.82 -21.29 -26.96
N GLU A 267 -2.58 -22.38 -26.96
CA GLU A 267 -3.60 -22.63 -25.94
C GLU A 267 -2.97 -22.74 -24.53
N ILE A 268 -1.81 -23.40 -24.40
CA ILE A 268 -1.07 -23.49 -23.14
C ILE A 268 -0.60 -22.10 -22.66
N PHE A 269 -0.07 -21.27 -23.57
CA PHE A 269 0.36 -19.91 -23.21
C PHE A 269 -0.81 -18.99 -22.85
N ILE A 270 -1.97 -19.15 -23.51
CA ILE A 270 -3.21 -18.46 -23.14
C ILE A 270 -3.62 -18.81 -21.71
N GLN A 271 -3.63 -20.10 -21.37
CA GLN A 271 -3.95 -20.54 -20.01
C GLN A 271 -2.94 -20.02 -18.98
N LYS A 272 -1.65 -20.01 -19.31
CA LYS A 272 -0.60 -19.44 -18.45
C LYS A 272 -0.80 -17.94 -18.21
N ARG A 273 -1.12 -17.18 -19.26
CA ARG A 273 -1.47 -15.75 -19.17
C ARG A 273 -2.71 -15.55 -18.29
N ASP A 274 -3.76 -16.31 -18.51
CA ASP A 274 -5.02 -16.14 -17.77
C ASP A 274 -4.88 -16.48 -16.29
N GLN A 275 -4.08 -17.51 -15.97
CA GLN A 275 -3.71 -17.81 -14.60
C GLN A 275 -2.89 -16.66 -13.97
N ALA A 276 -1.94 -16.08 -14.71
CA ALA A 276 -1.17 -14.94 -14.22
C ALA A 276 -2.06 -13.70 -14.00
N LYS A 277 -3.05 -13.45 -14.87
CA LYS A 277 -4.05 -12.37 -14.67
C LYS A 277 -4.87 -12.59 -13.41
N ALA A 278 -5.39 -13.79 -13.19
CA ALA A 278 -6.13 -14.14 -11.99
C ALA A 278 -5.28 -13.97 -10.70
N ASN A 279 -3.99 -14.32 -10.78
CA ASN A 279 -3.06 -14.13 -9.67
C ASN A 279 -2.81 -12.63 -9.38
N VAL A 280 -2.70 -11.79 -10.41
CA VAL A 280 -2.58 -10.32 -10.25
C VAL A 280 -3.84 -9.74 -9.60
N GLU A 281 -5.02 -10.12 -10.06
CA GLU A 281 -6.29 -9.68 -9.45
C GLU A 281 -6.39 -10.08 -7.98
N THR A 282 -6.01 -11.32 -7.66
CA THR A 282 -5.99 -11.83 -6.28
C THR A 282 -4.99 -11.06 -5.41
N ALA A 283 -3.76 -10.85 -5.90
CA ALA A 283 -2.73 -10.10 -5.19
C ALA A 283 -3.12 -8.61 -5.00
N SER A 284 -3.82 -8.02 -5.97
CA SER A 284 -4.33 -6.65 -5.86
C SER A 284 -5.37 -6.55 -4.75
N ARG A 285 -6.33 -7.49 -4.70
CA ARG A 285 -7.34 -7.53 -3.63
C ARG A 285 -6.70 -7.68 -2.25
N GLN A 286 -5.72 -8.57 -2.11
CA GLN A 286 -4.98 -8.75 -0.86
C GLN A 286 -4.25 -7.48 -0.42
N LEU A 287 -3.67 -6.72 -1.36
CA LEU A 287 -3.03 -5.45 -1.05
C LEU A 287 -4.05 -4.40 -0.59
N ASP A 288 -5.20 -4.31 -1.25
CA ASP A 288 -6.27 -3.38 -0.88
C ASP A 288 -6.84 -3.69 0.51
N GLU A 289 -7.07 -4.97 0.81
CA GLU A 289 -7.48 -5.46 2.14
C GLU A 289 -6.43 -5.10 3.21
N ALA A 290 -5.15 -5.41 2.97
CA ALA A 290 -4.07 -5.11 3.90
C ALA A 290 -3.93 -3.58 4.15
N ARG A 291 -4.11 -2.76 3.12
CA ARG A 291 -4.08 -1.28 3.24
C ARG A 291 -5.27 -0.76 4.02
N ALA A 292 -6.47 -1.29 3.79
CA ALA A 292 -7.67 -0.91 4.54
C ALA A 292 -7.55 -1.27 6.04
N GLU A 293 -7.05 -2.47 6.35
CA GLU A 293 -6.79 -2.90 7.73
C GLU A 293 -5.75 -2.02 8.42
N TYR A 294 -4.63 -1.74 7.74
CA TYR A 294 -3.60 -0.83 8.22
C TYR A 294 -4.17 0.56 8.51
N GLN A 295 -4.92 1.15 7.58
CA GLN A 295 -5.46 2.50 7.72
C GLN A 295 -6.49 2.60 8.85
N SER A 296 -7.36 1.61 9.01
CA SER A 296 -8.33 1.58 10.12
C SER A 296 -7.64 1.47 11.48
N THR A 297 -6.62 0.60 11.59
CA THR A 297 -5.85 0.43 12.84
C THR A 297 -5.01 1.68 13.14
N HIS A 298 -4.45 2.32 12.11
CA HIS A 298 -3.73 3.59 12.23
C HIS A 298 -4.60 4.71 12.81
N LEU A 299 -5.85 4.83 12.33
CA LEU A 299 -6.81 5.80 12.86
C LEU A 299 -7.19 5.51 14.31
N SER A 300 -7.41 4.24 14.68
CA SER A 300 -7.67 3.81 16.06
C SER A 300 -6.51 4.21 16.98
N HIS A 301 -5.29 3.82 16.60
CA HIS A 301 -4.08 4.14 17.36
C HIS A 301 -3.88 5.65 17.53
N SER A 302 -4.08 6.44 16.47
CA SER A 302 -3.98 7.91 16.55
C SER A 302 -5.01 8.50 17.52
N THR A 303 -6.23 7.95 17.53
CA THR A 303 -7.29 8.38 18.46
C THR A 303 -6.95 7.99 19.90
N SER A 304 -6.45 6.78 20.14
CA SER A 304 -5.93 6.32 21.43
C SER A 304 -4.79 7.21 21.93
N ALA A 305 -3.82 7.52 21.07
CA ALA A 305 -2.68 8.40 21.40
C ALA A 305 -3.14 9.81 21.78
N ASN A 306 -4.09 10.39 21.04
CA ASN A 306 -4.68 11.69 21.36
C ASN A 306 -5.41 11.67 22.71
N LYS A 307 -6.17 10.60 23.00
CA LYS A 307 -6.85 10.44 24.30
C LYS A 307 -5.86 10.35 25.46
N ILE A 308 -4.76 9.61 25.30
CA ILE A 308 -3.68 9.53 26.29
C ILE A 308 -3.09 10.92 26.56
N SER A 309 -2.81 11.69 25.51
CA SER A 309 -2.26 13.05 25.62
C SER A 309 -3.21 13.98 26.40
N LEU A 310 -4.51 13.90 26.13
CA LEU A 310 -5.53 14.70 26.83
C LEU A 310 -5.61 14.33 28.32
N LEU A 311 -5.67 13.04 28.64
CA LEU A 311 -5.69 12.55 30.03
C LEU A 311 -4.43 12.96 30.81
N GLN A 312 -3.25 12.96 30.17
CA GLN A 312 -2.01 13.42 30.78
C GLN A 312 -2.02 14.93 31.07
N ALA A 313 -2.63 15.73 30.17
CA ALA A 313 -2.78 17.16 30.39
C ALA A 313 -3.73 17.43 31.58
N GLU A 314 -4.86 16.71 31.64
CA GLU A 314 -5.82 16.77 32.76
C GLU A 314 -5.19 16.34 34.09
N GLU A 315 -4.41 15.26 34.10
CA GLU A 315 -3.66 14.81 35.28
C GLU A 315 -2.73 15.92 35.77
N LYS A 316 -1.91 16.49 34.88
CA LYS A 316 -0.96 17.55 35.23
C LYS A 316 -1.63 18.82 35.73
N GLU A 317 -2.79 19.17 35.19
CA GLU A 317 -3.59 20.30 35.68
C GLU A 317 -4.16 20.02 37.08
N ALA A 318 -4.69 18.81 37.29
CA ALA A 318 -5.19 18.39 38.59
C ALA A 318 -4.07 18.37 39.65
N GLU A 319 -2.86 17.93 39.29
CA GLU A 319 -1.69 17.96 40.18
C GLU A 319 -1.32 19.39 40.57
N ARG A 320 -1.24 20.31 39.61
CA ARG A 320 -1.00 21.74 39.91
C ARG A 320 -2.05 22.34 40.84
N LYS A 321 -3.33 21.97 40.67
CA LYS A 321 -4.41 22.41 41.57
C LYS A 321 -4.23 21.85 42.98
N VAL A 322 -3.84 20.58 43.10
CA VAL A 322 -3.56 19.96 44.41
C VAL A 322 -2.38 20.65 45.09
N ASP A 323 -1.28 20.88 44.38
CA ASP A 323 -0.09 21.54 44.94
C ASP A 323 -0.41 22.98 45.37
N SER A 324 -1.20 23.71 44.56
CA SER A 324 -1.69 25.05 44.91
C SER A 324 -2.53 25.04 46.18
N LEU A 325 -3.52 24.13 46.29
CA LEU A 325 -4.37 24.01 47.47
C LEU A 325 -3.59 23.57 48.71
N GLN A 326 -2.55 22.75 48.56
CA GLN A 326 -1.64 22.40 49.66
C GLN A 326 -0.87 23.63 50.14
N SER A 327 -0.31 24.43 49.24
CA SER A 327 0.40 25.67 49.61
C SER A 327 -0.51 26.70 50.27
N GLU A 328 -1.76 26.82 49.80
CA GLU A 328 -2.76 27.70 50.40
C GLU A 328 -3.15 27.21 51.81
N LYS A 329 -3.33 25.90 51.96
CA LYS A 329 -3.58 25.28 53.27
C LYS A 329 -2.42 25.54 54.25
N GLU A 330 -1.18 25.32 53.84
CA GLU A 330 0.00 25.58 54.69
C GLU A 330 0.09 27.05 55.10
N THR A 331 -0.21 27.96 54.17
CA THR A 331 -0.24 29.41 54.44
C THR A 331 -1.33 29.76 55.45
N LEU A 332 -2.53 29.19 55.31
CA LEU A 332 -3.64 29.39 56.24
C LEU A 332 -3.33 28.80 57.62
N GLU A 333 -2.70 27.63 57.69
CA GLU A 333 -2.25 27.02 58.95
C GLU A 333 -1.24 27.92 59.67
N GLN A 334 -0.28 28.50 58.96
CA GLN A 334 0.66 29.49 59.52
C GLN A 334 -0.06 30.75 60.01
N GLN A 335 -1.03 31.27 59.24
CA GLN A 335 -1.82 32.43 59.65
C GLN A 335 -2.66 32.16 60.91
N ILE A 336 -3.27 30.98 61.01
CA ILE A 336 -4.03 30.55 62.19
C ILE A 336 -3.10 30.47 63.40
N GLN A 337 -1.90 29.90 63.25
CA GLN A 337 -0.93 29.81 64.33
C GLN A 337 -0.48 31.21 64.79
N ALA A 338 -0.10 32.10 63.88
CA ALA A 338 0.30 33.47 64.19
C ALA A 338 -0.84 34.27 64.85
N ALA A 339 -2.08 34.09 64.39
CA ALA A 339 -3.26 34.69 65.01
C ALA A 339 -3.48 34.15 66.44
N GLY A 340 -3.30 32.85 66.65
CA GLY A 340 -3.36 32.23 67.98
C GLY A 340 -2.30 32.77 68.94
N GLU A 341 -1.05 32.93 68.48
CA GLU A 341 0.03 33.55 69.25
C GLU A 341 -0.31 35.01 69.60
N ARG A 342 -0.83 35.78 68.65
CA ARG A 342 -1.23 37.18 68.89
C ARG A 342 -2.40 37.30 69.86
N VAL A 343 -3.37 36.38 69.81
CA VAL A 343 -4.47 36.32 70.78
C VAL A 343 -3.92 36.06 72.19
N ALA A 344 -3.01 35.09 72.35
CA ALA A 344 -2.39 34.80 73.65
C ALA A 344 -1.59 35.99 74.19
N GLU A 345 -0.87 36.71 73.33
CA GLU A 345 -0.14 37.93 73.70
C GLU A 345 -1.11 39.03 74.18
N LEU A 346 -2.17 39.30 73.41
CA LEU A 346 -3.21 40.28 73.77
C LEU A 346 -3.95 39.91 75.06
N GLU A 347 -4.21 38.63 75.30
CA GLU A 347 -4.79 38.15 76.56
C GLU A 347 -3.85 38.40 77.74
N SER A 348 -2.54 38.21 77.56
CA SER A 348 -1.53 38.53 78.57
C SER A 348 -1.43 40.03 78.82
N GLU A 349 -1.39 40.86 77.76
CA GLU A 349 -1.40 42.33 77.86
C GLU A 349 -2.66 42.82 78.60
N LEU A 350 -3.84 42.30 78.24
CA LEU A 350 -5.12 42.63 78.88
C LEU A 350 -5.11 42.25 80.37
N ASN A 351 -4.57 41.09 80.70
CA ASN A 351 -4.49 40.64 82.09
C ASN A 351 -3.51 41.52 82.90
N GLY A 352 -2.38 41.90 82.30
CA GLY A 352 -1.45 42.88 82.89
C GLY A 352 -2.12 44.23 83.14
N ALA A 353 -2.81 44.78 82.14
CA ALA A 353 -3.53 46.04 82.27
C ALA A 353 -4.65 45.99 83.32
N ARG A 354 -5.32 44.83 83.49
CA ARG A 354 -6.31 44.63 84.57
C ARG A 354 -5.68 44.64 85.96
N VAL A 355 -4.50 44.06 86.11
CA VAL A 355 -3.75 44.12 87.38
C VAL A 355 -3.34 45.56 87.68
N GLU A 356 -2.76 46.27 86.71
CA GLU A 356 -2.40 47.68 86.87
C GLU A 356 -3.61 48.56 87.19
N LEU A 357 -4.75 48.35 86.52
CA LEU A 357 -5.99 49.07 86.82
C LEU A 357 -6.45 48.82 88.26
N ALA A 358 -6.43 47.57 88.71
CA ALA A 358 -6.79 47.23 90.08
C ALA A 358 -5.84 47.86 91.12
N GLU A 359 -4.55 47.95 90.82
CA GLU A 359 -3.56 48.65 91.66
C GLU A 359 -3.83 50.16 91.70
N GLN A 360 -4.15 50.78 90.56
CA GLN A 360 -4.50 52.20 90.48
C GLN A 360 -5.81 52.51 91.20
N GLU A 361 -6.85 51.68 91.05
CA GLU A 361 -8.11 51.82 91.78
C GLU A 361 -7.91 51.68 93.30
N ALA A 362 -7.06 50.73 93.74
CA ALA A 362 -6.71 50.59 95.15
C ALA A 362 -5.93 51.81 95.67
N ALA A 363 -4.97 52.33 94.89
CA ALA A 363 -4.21 53.54 95.22
C ALA A 363 -5.11 54.78 95.28
N GLN A 364 -6.05 54.92 94.35
CA GLN A 364 -7.05 55.99 94.35
C GLN A 364 -7.96 55.90 95.59
N SER A 365 -8.46 54.70 95.91
CA SER A 365 -9.30 54.50 97.09
C SER A 365 -8.55 54.83 98.39
N ALA A 366 -7.26 54.47 98.48
CA ALA A 366 -6.41 54.85 99.60
C ALA A 366 -6.25 56.38 99.68
N ALA A 367 -5.93 57.04 98.56
CA ALA A 367 -5.79 58.50 98.50
C ALA A 367 -7.10 59.24 98.86
N GLU A 368 -8.26 58.75 98.41
CA GLU A 368 -9.57 59.30 98.79
C GLU A 368 -9.85 59.12 100.28
N THR A 369 -9.39 58.03 100.88
CA THR A 369 -9.50 57.77 102.32
C THR A 369 -8.61 58.72 103.11
N ASP A 370 -7.38 58.92 102.66
CA ASP A 370 -6.42 59.88 103.24
C ASP A 370 -6.94 61.33 103.11
N GLU A 371 -7.50 61.72 101.97
CA GLU A 371 -8.11 63.04 101.75
C GLU A 371 -9.28 63.27 102.71
N LYS A 372 -10.19 62.29 102.86
CA LYS A 372 -11.30 62.36 103.82
C LYS A 372 -10.78 62.48 105.25
N GLY A 373 -9.77 61.70 105.62
CA GLY A 373 -9.10 61.79 106.91
C GLY A 373 -8.54 63.19 107.17
N ALA A 374 -7.80 63.74 106.20
CA ALA A 374 -7.24 65.09 106.29
C ALA A 374 -8.33 66.16 106.43
N ARG A 375 -9.43 66.07 105.68
CA ARG A 375 -10.58 67.00 105.80
C ARG A 375 -11.23 66.94 107.17
N THR A 376 -11.44 65.75 107.73
CA THR A 376 -12.00 65.63 109.08
C THR A 376 -11.09 66.25 110.14
N GLU A 377 -9.78 66.18 109.94
CA GLU A 377 -8.81 66.78 110.87
C GLU A 377 -8.73 68.30 110.68
N GLU A 378 -8.84 68.79 109.45
CA GLU A 378 -8.99 70.21 109.16
C GLU A 378 -10.26 70.78 109.81
N GLU A 379 -11.42 70.12 109.68
CA GLU A 379 -12.67 70.51 110.32
C GLU A 379 -12.54 70.58 111.86
N LYS A 380 -11.93 69.57 112.49
CA LYS A 380 -11.66 69.60 113.95
C LYS A 380 -10.77 70.76 114.35
N THR A 381 -9.73 71.07 113.56
CA THR A 381 -8.85 72.21 113.85
C THR A 381 -9.57 73.55 113.67
N LEU A 382 -10.48 73.67 112.70
CA LEU A 382 -11.32 74.85 112.49
C LEU A 382 -12.36 75.02 113.61
N GLU A 383 -12.98 73.94 114.08
CA GLU A 383 -13.84 73.97 115.26
C GLU A 383 -13.07 74.43 116.50
N ALA A 384 -11.90 73.83 116.77
CA ALA A 384 -11.04 74.24 117.87
C ALA A 384 -10.62 75.73 117.77
N LEU A 385 -10.34 76.22 116.56
CA LEU A 385 -10.02 77.64 116.32
C LEU A 385 -11.22 78.55 116.61
N ASN A 386 -12.43 78.13 116.23
CA ASN A 386 -13.67 78.89 116.47
C ASN A 386 -14.01 78.93 117.97
N ASP A 387 -13.84 77.84 118.70
CA ASP A 387 -14.01 77.79 120.16
C ASP A 387 -13.03 78.73 120.87
N LEU A 388 -11.76 78.74 120.45
CA LEU A 388 -10.74 79.67 120.96
C LEU A 388 -11.10 81.13 120.66
N ARG A 389 -11.64 81.45 119.48
CA ARG A 389 -12.12 82.80 119.14
C ARG A 389 -13.30 83.22 120.02
N LEU A 390 -14.25 82.32 120.29
CA LEU A 390 -15.40 82.57 121.15
C LEU A 390 -14.96 82.82 122.61
N ALA A 391 -14.00 82.04 123.10
CA ALA A 391 -13.40 82.22 124.43
C ALA A 391 -12.68 83.58 124.57
N ILE A 392 -11.96 84.01 123.53
CA ILE A 392 -11.31 85.34 123.50
C ILE A 392 -12.34 86.47 123.49
N ALA A 393 -13.42 86.34 122.70
CA ALA A 393 -14.48 87.34 122.62
C ALA A 393 -15.22 87.50 123.97
N THR A 394 -15.55 86.40 124.66
CA THR A 394 -16.19 86.42 125.97
C THR A 394 -15.28 86.99 127.07
N ALA A 395 -13.97 86.72 127.02
CA ALA A 395 -13.01 87.32 127.95
C ALA A 395 -12.89 88.84 127.76
N ARG A 396 -12.87 89.32 126.50
CA ARG A 396 -12.86 90.77 126.19
C ARG A 396 -14.13 91.47 126.67
N GLN A 397 -15.29 90.89 126.44
CA GLN A 397 -16.57 91.47 126.87
C GLN A 397 -16.70 91.55 128.40
N ARG A 398 -16.16 90.56 129.12
CA ARG A 398 -16.04 90.62 130.59
C ARG A 398 -15.12 91.76 131.07
N HIS A 399 -14.03 92.02 130.35
CA HIS A 399 -13.11 93.08 130.68
C HIS A 399 -13.75 94.48 130.51
N GLU A 400 -14.40 94.72 129.37
CA GLU A 400 -15.12 95.98 129.10
C GLU A 400 -16.26 96.24 130.10
N SER A 401 -17.00 95.18 130.48
CA SER A 401 -18.06 95.26 131.51
C SER A 401 -17.53 95.71 132.88
N LEU A 402 -16.32 95.31 133.27
CA LEU A 402 -15.72 95.67 134.55
C LEU A 402 -15.16 97.10 134.53
N GLU A 403 -14.66 97.57 133.39
CA GLU A 403 -14.24 98.96 133.21
C GLU A 403 -15.43 99.94 133.26
N ALA A 404 -16.55 99.58 132.63
CA ALA A 404 -17.75 100.42 132.60
C ALA A 404 -18.37 100.65 134.00
N GLN A 405 -18.21 99.71 134.94
CA GLN A 405 -18.71 99.86 136.31
C GLN A 405 -17.84 100.78 137.19
N ARG A 406 -16.59 101.06 136.80
CA ARG A 406 -15.66 101.89 137.60
C ARG A 406 -15.96 103.39 137.52
N GLN A 407 -16.43 103.89 136.38
CA GLN A 407 -16.70 105.32 136.18
C GLN A 407 -17.79 105.92 137.09
N PRO A 408 -18.96 105.28 137.29
CA PRO A 408 -20.02 105.87 138.11
C PRO A 408 -19.69 105.85 139.62
N MET A 409 -18.88 104.90 140.10
CA MET A 409 -18.47 104.87 141.52
C MET A 409 -17.48 105.98 141.86
N ALA A 410 -16.52 106.28 140.96
CA ALA A 410 -15.57 107.37 141.13
C ALA A 410 -16.26 108.76 141.13
N ALA A 411 -17.30 108.95 140.31
CA ALA A 411 -18.07 110.20 140.27
C ALA A 411 -18.93 110.43 141.52
N ARG A 412 -19.38 109.36 142.18
CA ARG A 412 -20.16 109.43 143.43
C ARG A 412 -19.30 109.80 144.64
N GLU A 413 -18.01 109.46 144.60
CA GLU A 413 -17.05 109.75 145.66
C GLU A 413 -16.67 111.24 145.68
N THR A 414 -16.50 111.87 144.51
CA THR A 414 -16.25 113.31 144.38
C THR A 414 -17.43 114.18 144.82
N GLU A 415 -18.68 113.82 144.47
CA GLU A 415 -19.87 114.57 144.90
C GLU A 415 -20.02 114.66 146.44
N LEU A 416 -19.68 113.59 147.16
CA LEU A 416 -19.80 113.55 148.61
C LEU A 416 -18.73 114.39 149.32
N VAL A 417 -17.54 114.50 148.72
CA VAL A 417 -16.43 115.32 149.26
C VAL A 417 -16.77 116.81 149.16
N ASP A 418 -17.31 117.25 148.03
CA ASP A 418 -17.68 118.66 147.79
C ASP A 418 -18.84 119.11 148.70
N LEU A 419 -19.81 118.23 148.97
CA LEU A 419 -20.93 118.51 149.86
C LEU A 419 -20.50 118.69 151.32
N ILE A 420 -19.48 117.95 151.77
CA ILE A 420 -18.90 118.07 153.11
C ILE A 420 -18.09 119.36 153.25
N ALA A 421 -17.38 119.77 152.20
CA ALA A 421 -16.61 121.02 152.18
C ALA A 421 -17.53 122.26 152.26
N ALA A 422 -18.63 122.27 151.50
CA ALA A 422 -19.61 123.36 151.52
C ALA A 422 -20.29 123.51 152.89
N ARG A 423 -20.74 122.41 153.49
CA ARG A 423 -21.36 122.40 154.83
C ARG A 423 -20.40 122.86 155.94
N ARG A 424 -19.09 122.64 155.79
CA ARG A 424 -18.07 123.12 156.77
C ARG A 424 -17.80 124.61 156.65
N ALA A 425 -17.86 125.18 155.44
CA ALA A 425 -17.66 126.62 155.21
C ALA A 425 -18.82 127.47 155.77
N ASP A 426 -20.06 126.99 155.67
CA ASP A 426 -21.24 127.70 156.19
C ASP A 426 -21.27 127.74 157.73
N ILE A 427 -20.73 126.72 158.41
CA ILE A 427 -20.62 126.69 159.88
C ILE A 427 -19.65 127.77 160.38
N THR A 428 -18.56 128.03 159.65
CA THR A 428 -17.57 129.05 160.02
C THR A 428 -18.03 130.49 159.84
N SER A 429 -19.09 130.76 159.05
CA SER A 429 -19.59 132.14 158.83
C SER A 429 -20.63 132.60 159.86
N TYR A 430 -21.08 131.72 160.76
CA TYR A 430 -22.08 132.03 161.80
C TYR A 430 -21.47 132.42 163.16
N GLU A 431 -20.13 132.41 163.31
CA GLU A 431 -19.43 132.67 164.59
C GLU A 431 -18.53 133.92 164.63
N SER A 432 -18.71 134.90 163.74
CA SER A 432 -18.08 136.24 163.81
C SER A 432 -18.99 137.31 163.24
#